data_AF-A0A183DHJ5-F1
#
_entry.id   AF-A0A183DHJ5-F1
#
_cell.length_a   1.000
_cell.length_b   1.000
_cell.length_c   1.000
_cell.angle_alpha   90.00
_cell.angle_beta   90.00
_cell.angle_gamma   90.00
#
_symmetry.space_group_name_H-M   'P 1'
#
loop_
_entity.id
_entity.type
_entity.pdbx_description
1 polymer ?
#
loop_
_entity_poly.entity_id
_entity_poly.type
_entity_poly.pdbx_seq_one_letter_code
_entity_poly.pdbx_strand_id
1 'polypeptide(L)'
;LIVQLLGAFLCEEAATHYRHLSAPARRLHDYALHRLNAIGPTHPKEFKRVLHSFPALKLKIEASIRHQSGRVVAAQQAQRASTARKCEQLPAPVPKPAAIKLKVDFSTFGSN
;
A
#
# COMPACT_ATOMS: atom_id res chain seq x y z
N LEU A 1 -0.73 25.27 -4.80
CA LEU A 1 -0.77 25.40 -3.33
C LEU A 1 -1.11 24.09 -2.60
N ILE A 2 -2.24 23.43 -2.91
CA ILE A 2 -2.72 22.29 -2.09
C ILE A 2 -1.73 21.13 -1.96
N VAL A 3 -1.04 20.73 -3.04
CA VAL A 3 -0.06 19.63 -3.03
C VAL A 3 1.14 19.95 -2.12
N GLN A 4 1.59 21.20 -2.13
CA GLN A 4 2.71 21.65 -1.28
C GLN A 4 2.30 21.68 0.20
N LEU A 5 1.09 22.16 0.49
CA LEU A 5 0.53 22.20 1.83
C LEU A 5 0.38 20.78 2.42
N LEU A 6 -0.20 19.86 1.65
CA LEU A 6 -0.29 18.45 2.05
C LEU A 6 1.11 17.84 2.26
N GLY A 7 2.06 18.21 1.39
CA GLY A 7 3.47 17.84 1.52
C GLY A 7 4.16 18.29 2.80
N ALA A 8 3.73 19.42 3.39
CA ALA A 8 4.29 19.93 4.64
C ALA A 8 3.96 19.03 5.85
N PHE A 9 2.86 18.27 5.76
CA PHE A 9 2.48 17.30 6.79
C PHE A 9 3.11 15.91 6.59
N LEU A 10 3.85 15.70 5.50
CA LEU A 10 4.61 14.48 5.29
C LEU A 10 5.89 14.51 6.11
N CYS A 11 6.23 13.34 6.64
CA CYS A 11 7.45 13.11 7.37
C CYS A 11 8.63 13.17 6.40
N GLU A 12 9.65 13.97 6.69
CA GLU A 12 10.88 14.11 5.86
C GLU A 12 11.51 12.74 5.57
N GLU A 13 11.55 11.87 6.59
CA GLU A 13 12.05 10.51 6.46
C GLU A 13 11.07 9.53 7.11
N ALA A 14 10.11 9.05 6.32
CA ALA A 14 9.04 8.19 6.82
C ALA A 14 9.55 6.85 7.39
N ALA A 15 10.67 6.34 6.92
CA ALA A 15 11.22 5.05 7.39
C ALA A 15 11.69 5.10 8.86
N THR A 16 12.28 6.22 9.27
CA THR A 16 12.94 6.40 10.58
C THR A 16 12.05 7.19 11.55
N HIS A 17 11.50 8.31 11.09
CA HIS A 17 10.84 9.28 11.97
C HIS A 17 9.34 9.03 12.14
N TYR A 18 8.68 8.28 11.25
CA TYR A 18 7.24 8.05 11.34
C TYR A 18 6.80 7.39 12.65
N ARG A 19 7.61 6.47 13.19
CA ARG A 19 7.31 5.79 14.46
C ARG A 19 7.38 6.73 15.67
N HIS A 20 8.20 7.77 15.58
CA HIS A 20 8.39 8.76 16.64
C HIS A 20 7.32 9.87 16.63
N LEU A 21 6.52 9.97 15.56
CA LEU A 21 5.41 10.92 15.49
C LEU A 21 4.35 10.64 16.56
N SER A 22 3.78 11.70 17.12
CA SER A 22 2.61 11.60 17.99
C SER A 22 1.40 11.02 17.23
N ALA A 23 0.41 10.49 17.96
CA ALA A 23 -0.79 9.93 17.33
C ALA A 23 -1.53 10.94 16.41
N PRO A 24 -1.72 12.22 16.79
CA PRO A 24 -2.30 13.22 15.90
C PRO A 24 -1.45 13.49 14.65
N ALA A 25 -0.12 13.58 14.81
CA ALA A 25 0.79 13.82 13.68
C ALA A 25 0.77 12.67 12.68
N ARG A 26 0.69 11.42 13.15
CA ARG A 26 0.51 10.24 12.28
C ARG A 26 -0.80 10.29 11.50
N ARG A 27 -1.91 10.66 12.15
CA ARG A 27 -3.21 10.81 11.47
C ARG A 27 -3.15 11.88 10.38
N LEU A 28 -2.49 13.00 10.66
CA LEU A 28 -2.35 14.09 9.70
C LEU A 28 -1.46 13.69 8.51
N HIS A 29 -0.37 12.95 8.78
CA HIS A 29 0.48 12.36 7.75
C HIS A 29 -0.32 11.41 6.84
N ASP A 30 -1.03 10.45 7.43
CA ASP A 30 -1.82 9.46 6.69
C ASP A 30 -2.93 10.13 5.87
N TYR A 31 -3.60 11.15 6.44
CA TYR A 31 -4.60 11.96 5.74
C TYR A 31 -4.00 12.70 4.54
N ALA A 32 -2.87 13.38 4.73
CA ALA A 32 -2.22 14.14 3.67
C ALA A 32 -1.79 13.21 2.52
N LEU A 33 -1.20 12.06 2.85
CA LEU A 33 -0.78 11.07 1.87
C LEU A 33 -1.96 10.48 1.10
N HIS A 34 -3.07 10.19 1.80
CA HIS A 34 -4.31 9.73 1.15
C HIS A 34 -4.85 10.76 0.16
N ARG A 35 -4.89 12.05 0.53
CA ARG A 35 -5.34 13.13 -0.37
C ARG A 35 -4.42 13.30 -1.57
N LEU A 36 -3.11 13.18 -1.38
CA LEU A 36 -2.13 13.24 -2.48
C LEU A 36 -2.33 12.07 -3.47
N ASN A 37 -2.56 10.86 -2.96
CA ASN A 37 -2.86 9.69 -3.79
C ASN A 37 -4.16 9.84 -4.59
N ALA A 38 -5.16 10.57 -4.06
CA ALA A 38 -6.38 10.88 -4.79
C ALA A 38 -6.15 11.97 -5.86
N ILE A 39 -5.38 13.03 -5.54
CA ILE A 39 -5.13 14.15 -6.47
C ILE A 39 -4.31 13.70 -7.68
N GLY A 40 -3.30 12.84 -7.51
CA GLY A 40 -2.39 12.45 -8.58
C GLY A 40 -3.11 11.91 -9.83
N PRO A 41 -4.00 10.92 -9.70
CA PRO A 41 -4.79 10.40 -10.82
C PRO A 41 -5.86 11.36 -11.34
N THR A 42 -6.49 12.17 -10.49
CA THR A 42 -7.57 13.09 -10.91
C THR A 42 -7.04 14.33 -11.64
N HIS A 43 -5.84 14.81 -11.29
CA HIS A 43 -5.23 16.01 -11.85
C HIS A 43 -3.76 15.77 -12.28
N PRO A 44 -3.50 14.84 -13.21
CA PRO A 44 -2.15 14.35 -13.47
C PRO A 44 -1.22 15.41 -14.07
N LYS A 45 -1.74 16.34 -14.89
CA LYS A 45 -0.94 17.38 -15.54
C LYS A 45 -0.43 18.40 -14.53
N GLU A 46 -1.33 18.90 -13.69
CA GLU A 46 -1.08 19.89 -12.65
C GLU A 46 -0.20 19.30 -11.55
N PHE A 47 -0.50 18.06 -11.14
CA PHE A 47 0.29 17.34 -10.14
C PHE A 47 1.73 17.15 -10.62
N LYS A 48 1.94 16.66 -11.86
CA LYS A 48 3.29 16.53 -12.45
C LYS A 48 4.01 17.87 -12.53
N ARG A 49 3.34 18.95 -12.94
CA ARG A 49 3.94 20.29 -12.97
C ARG A 49 4.47 20.69 -11.60
N VAL A 50 3.69 20.50 -10.54
CA VAL A 50 4.14 20.77 -9.17
C VAL A 50 5.33 19.88 -8.80
N LEU A 51 5.28 18.57 -9.06
CA LEU A 51 6.39 17.68 -8.73
C LEU A 51 7.68 18.02 -9.49
N HIS A 52 7.58 18.54 -10.72
CA HIS A 52 8.74 19.03 -11.49
C HIS A 52 9.30 20.32 -10.90
N SER A 53 8.45 21.25 -10.45
CA SER A 53 8.88 22.49 -9.80
C SER A 53 9.46 22.28 -8.40
N PHE A 54 9.08 21.18 -7.72
CA PHE A 54 9.50 20.89 -6.34
C PHE A 54 10.06 19.46 -6.20
N PRO A 55 11.32 19.20 -6.65
CA PRO A 55 11.91 17.85 -6.62
C PRO A 55 12.01 17.24 -5.22
N ALA A 56 12.35 18.04 -4.20
CA ALA A 56 12.41 17.58 -2.81
C ALA A 56 11.04 17.09 -2.31
N LEU A 57 9.96 17.80 -2.68
CA LEU A 57 8.59 17.39 -2.36
C LEU A 57 8.24 16.06 -3.04
N LYS A 58 8.63 15.88 -4.31
CA LYS A 58 8.45 14.61 -5.03
C LYS A 58 9.12 13.45 -4.29
N LEU A 59 10.39 13.60 -3.92
CA LEU A 59 11.14 12.57 -3.20
C LEU A 59 10.46 12.21 -1.86
N LYS A 60 9.99 13.22 -1.12
CA LYS A 60 9.29 13.02 0.15
C LYS A 60 7.97 12.26 -0.02
N ILE A 61 7.19 12.59 -1.06
CA ILE A 61 5.94 11.87 -1.39
C ILE A 61 6.26 10.41 -1.72
N GLU A 62 7.24 10.17 -2.59
CA GLU A 62 7.62 8.80 -2.96
C GLU A 62 8.12 7.98 -1.76
N ALA A 63 8.94 8.57 -0.89
CA ALA A 63 9.41 7.92 0.34
C ALA A 63 8.25 7.56 1.27
N SER A 64 7.27 8.48 1.40
CA SER A 64 6.06 8.25 2.19
C SER A 64 5.19 7.13 1.60
N ILE A 65 5.04 7.06 0.28
CA ILE A 65 4.32 5.97 -0.41
C ILE A 65 5.01 4.63 -0.19
N ARG A 66 6.35 4.57 -0.35
CA ARG A 66 7.15 3.35 -0.11
C ARG A 66 7.01 2.84 1.32
N HIS A 67 7.00 3.74 2.30
CA HIS A 67 6.79 3.38 3.69
C HIS A 67 5.35 2.89 3.95
N GLN A 68 4.34 3.54 3.36
CA GLN A 68 2.94 3.11 3.47
C GLN A 68 2.72 1.71 2.88
N SER A 69 3.24 1.42 1.70
CA SER A 69 3.12 0.10 1.07
C SER A 69 3.79 -1.00 1.90
N GLY A 70 4.99 -0.73 2.44
CA GLY A 70 5.67 -1.64 3.36
C GLY A 70 4.86 -1.95 4.63
N ARG A 71 4.18 -0.95 5.21
CA ARG A 71 3.29 -1.14 6.37
C ARG A 71 2.07 -1.99 6.06
N VAL A 72 1.44 -1.81 4.90
CA VAL A 72 0.27 -2.60 4.49
C VAL A 72 0.64 -4.07 4.31
N VAL A 73 1.78 -4.33 3.65
CA VAL A 73 2.30 -5.69 3.46
C VAL A 73 2.63 -6.36 4.80
N ALA A 74 3.33 -5.64 5.69
CA ALA A 74 3.66 -6.15 7.02
C ALA A 74 2.40 -6.45 7.86
N ALA A 75 1.37 -5.59 7.79
CA ALA A 75 0.10 -5.81 8.47
C ALA A 75 -0.64 -7.05 7.93
N GLN A 76 -0.66 -7.25 6.61
CA GLN A 76 -1.25 -8.45 6.00
C GLN A 76 -0.50 -9.74 6.40
N GLN A 77 0.83 -9.70 6.49
CA GLN A 77 1.62 -10.83 6.96
C GLN A 77 1.39 -11.13 8.46
N ALA A 78 1.31 -10.10 9.30
CA ALA A 78 1.00 -10.25 10.72
C ALA A 78 -0.40 -10.87 10.95
N GLN A 79 -1.39 -10.48 10.13
CA GLN A 79 -2.73 -11.09 10.17
C GLN A 79 -2.68 -12.58 9.83
N ARG A 80 -1.95 -12.99 8.78
CA ARG A 80 -1.77 -14.41 8.41
C ARG A 80 -1.02 -15.23 9.48
N ALA A 81 -0.06 -14.63 10.18
CA ALA A 81 0.64 -15.27 11.28
C ALA A 81 -0.22 -15.39 12.55
N SER A 82 -1.10 -14.41 12.80
CA SER A 82 -2.00 -14.42 13.96
C SER A 82 -3.15 -15.45 13.83
N THR A 83 -3.59 -15.75 12.61
CA THR A 83 -4.56 -16.83 12.34
C THR A 83 -3.94 -18.22 12.49
N ALA A 84 -2.61 -18.35 12.42
CA ALA A 84 -1.92 -19.62 12.64
C ALA A 84 -1.72 -19.95 14.13
N ARG A 85 -1.75 -18.95 15.04
CA ARG A 85 -1.53 -19.15 16.48
C ARG A 85 -2.81 -19.34 17.31
N LYS A 86 -4.00 -19.23 16.71
CA LYS A 86 -5.28 -19.39 17.42
C LYS A 86 -5.94 -20.77 17.20
N CYS A 87 -5.21 -21.72 16.62
CA CYS A 87 -5.67 -23.09 16.36
C CYS A 87 -4.90 -24.14 17.17
N GLU A 88 -4.40 -23.82 18.37
CA GLU A 88 -3.68 -24.77 19.24
C GLU A 88 -4.49 -25.26 20.45
N GLN A 89 -5.82 -25.15 20.40
CA GLN A 89 -6.71 -25.86 21.32
C GLN A 89 -7.99 -26.24 20.58
N LEU A 90 -8.00 -27.48 20.06
CA LEU A 90 -9.11 -28.37 19.71
C LEU A 90 -8.76 -29.20 18.45
N PRO A 91 -9.16 -30.49 18.36
CA PRO A 91 -8.64 -31.41 17.35
C PRO A 91 -9.13 -31.08 15.92
N ALA A 92 -8.25 -31.35 14.96
CA ALA A 92 -8.28 -31.06 13.53
C ALA A 92 -9.64 -31.11 12.80
N PRO A 93 -9.79 -30.27 11.76
CA PRO A 93 -9.90 -30.83 10.42
C PRO A 93 -8.99 -30.12 9.40
N VAL A 94 -8.36 -30.93 8.55
CA VAL A 94 -7.39 -30.57 7.52
C VAL A 94 -8.00 -29.60 6.49
N PRO A 95 -7.44 -28.39 6.24
CA PRO A 95 -7.90 -27.55 5.15
C PRO A 95 -7.26 -28.02 3.84
N LYS A 96 -8.09 -28.53 2.92
CA LYS A 96 -7.68 -28.90 1.56
C LYS A 96 -7.25 -27.63 0.79
N PRO A 97 -6.10 -27.61 0.11
CA PRO A 97 -5.77 -26.51 -0.79
C PRO A 97 -6.73 -26.53 -1.99
N ALA A 98 -7.34 -25.39 -2.30
CA ALA A 98 -8.17 -25.23 -3.49
C ALA A 98 -7.27 -25.30 -4.74
N ALA A 99 -7.12 -26.49 -5.31
CA ALA A 99 -6.47 -26.69 -6.59
C ALA A 99 -7.38 -26.18 -7.70
N ILE A 100 -7.03 -25.03 -8.28
CA ILE A 100 -7.66 -24.52 -9.50
C ILE A 100 -7.34 -25.52 -10.62
N LYS A 101 -8.29 -26.39 -10.96
CA LYS A 101 -8.19 -27.26 -12.13
C LYS A 101 -8.65 -26.49 -13.35
N LEU A 102 -7.71 -25.91 -14.09
CA LEU A 102 -7.94 -25.45 -15.46
C LEU A 102 -8.11 -26.70 -16.34
N LYS A 103 -9.34 -27.02 -16.73
CA LYS A 103 -9.63 -28.05 -17.73
C LYS A 103 -9.59 -27.38 -19.10
N VAL A 104 -8.48 -27.57 -19.82
CA VAL A 104 -8.35 -27.21 -21.22
C VAL A 104 -8.76 -28.43 -22.05
N ASP A 105 -9.93 -28.36 -22.68
CA ASP A 105 -10.38 -29.33 -23.69
C ASP A 105 -9.70 -28.97 -25.02
N PHE A 106 -8.85 -29.86 -25.55
CA PHE A 106 -8.12 -29.67 -26.81
C PHE A 106 -8.84 -30.25 -28.04
N SER A 107 -10.11 -30.61 -27.91
CA SER A 107 -10.88 -31.29 -28.96
C SER A 107 -11.24 -30.43 -30.18
N THR A 108 -10.62 -29.25 -30.36
CA THR A 108 -10.94 -28.29 -31.43
C THR A 108 -9.84 -28.15 -32.50
N PHE A 109 -8.68 -28.82 -32.36
CA PHE A 109 -7.56 -28.69 -33.33
C PHE A 109 -7.31 -29.93 -34.20
N GLY A 110 -8.35 -30.71 -34.51
CA GLY A 110 -8.23 -31.92 -35.31
C GLY A 110 -9.25 -32.00 -36.46
N SER A 111 -9.23 -31.05 -37.39
CA SER A 111 -9.79 -31.24 -38.74
C SER A 111 -9.14 -30.26 -39.69
N ASN A 112 -8.02 -30.68 -40.28
CA ASN A 112 -7.83 -30.74 -41.72
C ASN A 112 -6.55 -31.52 -42.04
#